data_AF-A0A2V9PDG4-F1
#
_entry.id   AF-A0A2V9PDG4-F1
#
_cell.length_a   1.000
_cell.length_b   1.000
_cell.length_c   1.000
_cell.angle_alpha   90.00
_cell.angle_beta   90.00
_cell.angle_gamma   90.00
#
_symmetry.space_group_name_H-M   'P 1'
#
loop_
_entity.id
_entity.type
_entity.pdbx_description
1 polymer ?
#
loop_
_entity_poly.entity_id
_entity_poly.type
_entity_poly.pdbx_seq_one_letter_code
_entity_poly.pdbx_strand_id
1 'polypeptide(L)'
;MTRRNEESKLNSSAGRDRRKFEVRCHAGDAGHLEVASDSVSVRVGQRIRREGKEELWGSLLVECKEQDDGSLAVEVVVCHPDWDEPVRIASIQSNPSDEKAAQPTLRCDFEQKQL
;
A
#
# COMPACT_ATOMS: atom_id res chain seq x y z
N MET A 1 27.28 -5.07 19.37
CA MET A 1 26.72 -4.83 18.02
C MET A 1 25.26 -4.49 18.19
N THR A 2 24.93 -3.20 18.20
CA THR A 2 23.57 -2.70 18.41
C THR A 2 23.22 -1.88 17.16
N ARG A 3 22.37 -2.41 16.29
CA ARG A 3 21.86 -1.65 15.14
C ARG A 3 20.92 -0.57 15.71
N ARG A 4 21.38 0.69 15.69
CA ARG A 4 20.52 1.85 15.90
C ARG A 4 19.55 1.91 14.73
N ASN A 5 18.26 1.97 15.03
CA ASN A 5 17.24 2.48 14.11
C ASN A 5 17.67 3.90 13.70
N GLU A 6 18.06 4.07 12.45
CA GLU A 6 17.96 5.38 11.80
C GLU A 6 16.56 5.45 11.17
N GLU A 7 15.58 5.81 11.99
CA GLU A 7 14.41 6.51 11.48
C GLU A 7 14.92 7.84 10.93
N SER A 8 15.06 7.88 9.60
CA SER A 8 15.35 9.12 8.87
C SER A 8 14.27 10.14 9.23
N LYS A 9 14.66 11.11 10.07
CA LYS A 9 13.88 12.32 10.36
C LYS A 9 13.71 13.07 9.05
N LEU A 10 12.57 12.88 8.38
CA LEU A 10 12.14 13.84 7.38
C LEU A 10 11.84 15.16 8.09
N ASN A 11 12.50 16.19 7.59
CA ASN A 11 12.37 17.58 7.98
C ASN A 11 10.90 17.98 8.15
N SER A 12 10.54 18.36 9.37
CA SER A 12 9.28 19.04 9.66
C SER A 12 9.38 20.49 9.16
N SER A 13 9.27 20.72 7.86
CA SER A 13 8.98 22.06 7.37
C SER A 13 7.49 22.32 7.57
N ALA A 14 7.19 23.37 8.34
CA ALA A 14 5.86 23.80 8.71
C ALA A 14 5.07 24.30 7.49
N GLY A 15 4.47 23.38 6.77
CA GLY A 15 3.25 23.55 5.99
C GLY A 15 2.39 22.32 6.30
N ARG A 16 1.06 22.46 6.41
CA ARG A 16 0.17 21.30 6.58
C ARG A 16 0.56 20.27 5.54
N ASP A 17 1.17 19.19 5.98
CA ASP A 17 1.53 18.10 5.11
C ASP A 17 0.22 17.52 4.58
N ARG A 18 -0.10 17.84 3.32
CA ARG A 18 -1.34 17.40 2.66
C ARG A 18 -1.23 15.99 2.10
N ARG A 19 -0.05 15.37 2.20
CA ARG A 19 0.25 14.05 1.66
C ARG A 19 -0.54 13.01 2.43
N LYS A 20 -1.26 12.16 1.71
CA LYS A 20 -2.15 11.13 2.29
C LYS A 20 -1.46 9.79 2.45
N PHE A 21 -0.58 9.46 1.49
CA PHE A 21 0.11 8.18 1.45
C PHE A 21 1.59 8.38 1.19
N GLU A 22 2.37 7.47 1.76
CA GLU A 22 3.80 7.35 1.53
C GLU A 22 4.12 5.90 1.16
N VAL A 23 4.91 5.73 0.10
CA VAL A 23 5.39 4.44 -0.37
C VAL A 23 6.89 4.41 -0.26
N ARG A 24 7.41 3.40 0.44
CA ARG A 24 8.83 3.11 0.53
C ARG A 24 9.07 1.69 0.08
N CYS A 25 9.87 1.52 -0.96
CA CYS A 25 10.27 0.23 -1.51
C CYS A 25 11.78 0.09 -1.41
N HIS A 26 12.23 -1.02 -0.84
CA HIS A 26 13.65 -1.38 -0.82
C HIS A 26 13.84 -2.64 -1.67
N ALA A 27 14.64 -2.53 -2.74
CA ALA A 27 14.89 -3.59 -3.70
C ALA A 27 16.30 -4.21 -3.52
N GLY A 28 16.79 -4.25 -2.28
CA GLY A 28 18.16 -4.70 -1.97
C GLY A 28 19.21 -3.85 -2.69
N ASP A 29 20.15 -4.50 -3.36
CA ASP A 29 21.25 -3.84 -4.08
C ASP A 29 20.77 -3.03 -5.31
N ALA A 30 19.55 -3.28 -5.80
CA ALA A 30 18.98 -2.53 -6.90
C ALA A 30 18.50 -1.12 -6.49
N GLY A 31 18.54 -0.79 -5.20
CA GLY A 31 18.25 0.54 -4.67
C GLY A 31 16.93 0.64 -3.92
N HIS A 32 16.43 1.88 -3.77
CA HIS A 32 15.21 2.19 -3.07
C HIS A 32 14.39 3.25 -3.80
N LEU A 33 13.07 3.21 -3.60
CA LEU A 33 12.10 4.20 -4.08
C LEU A 33 11.32 4.72 -2.88
N GLU A 34 11.26 6.04 -2.73
CA GLU A 34 10.44 6.71 -1.72
C GLU A 34 9.64 7.82 -2.41
N VAL A 35 8.31 7.73 -2.32
CA VAL A 35 7.40 8.69 -2.93
C VAL A 35 6.21 8.92 -2.02
N ALA A 36 5.81 10.17 -1.90
CA ALA A 36 4.59 10.54 -1.20
C ALA A 36 3.59 11.15 -2.19
N SER A 37 2.33 10.79 -2.05
CA SER A 37 1.28 11.07 -3.03
C SER A 37 -0.09 11.15 -2.37
N ASP A 38 -1.04 11.75 -3.08
CA ASP A 38 -2.46 11.78 -2.68
C ASP A 38 -3.17 10.45 -3.00
N SER A 39 -2.62 9.67 -3.92
CA SER A 39 -3.07 8.32 -4.29
C SER A 39 -1.90 7.43 -4.67
N VAL A 40 -2.01 6.14 -4.43
CA VAL A 40 -0.95 5.16 -4.72
C VAL A 40 -1.56 3.94 -5.41
N SER A 41 -0.85 3.40 -6.41
CA SER A 41 -1.12 2.08 -6.97
C SER A 41 0.22 1.37 -7.19
N VAL A 42 0.49 0.34 -6.39
CA VAL A 42 1.73 -0.46 -6.48
C VAL A 42 1.37 -1.86 -6.96
N ARG A 43 1.97 -2.29 -8.07
CA ARG A 43 1.88 -3.66 -8.56
C ARG A 43 3.21 -4.38 -8.31
N VAL A 44 3.14 -5.54 -7.66
CA VAL A 44 4.31 -6.42 -7.48
C VAL A 44 4.23 -7.55 -8.50
N GLY A 45 5.26 -7.64 -9.34
CA GLY A 45 5.43 -8.74 -10.28
C GLY A 45 6.18 -9.91 -9.65
N GLN A 46 5.76 -11.12 -9.95
CA GLN A 46 6.42 -12.36 -9.57
C GLN A 46 6.72 -13.18 -10.84
N ARG A 47 7.91 -13.78 -10.90
CA ARG A 47 8.24 -14.71 -11.99
C ARG A 47 7.44 -15.99 -11.82
N ILE A 48 6.73 -16.39 -12.87
CA ILE A 48 5.99 -17.64 -12.93
C ILE A 48 6.38 -18.42 -14.18
N ARG A 49 6.06 -19.71 -14.21
CA ARG A 49 6.16 -20.53 -15.41
C ARG A 49 4.76 -20.95 -15.85
N ARG A 50 4.37 -20.57 -17.06
CA ARG A 50 3.07 -20.86 -17.65
C ARG A 50 3.29 -21.40 -19.07
N GLU A 51 2.67 -22.55 -19.37
CA GLU A 51 2.80 -23.20 -20.69
C GLU A 51 4.26 -23.40 -21.14
N GLY A 52 5.15 -23.73 -20.20
CA GLY A 52 6.58 -23.94 -20.45
C GLY A 52 7.41 -22.66 -20.65
N LYS A 53 6.79 -21.47 -20.61
CA LYS A 53 7.48 -20.18 -20.71
C LYS A 53 7.55 -19.50 -19.36
N GLU A 54 8.62 -18.76 -19.14
CA GLU A 54 8.79 -17.93 -17.95
C GLU A 54 8.34 -16.50 -18.24
N GLU A 55 7.53 -15.94 -17.37
CA GLU A 55 6.99 -14.58 -17.49
C GLU A 55 6.91 -13.89 -16.13
N LEU A 56 6.88 -12.55 -16.13
CA LEU A 56 6.62 -11.76 -14.93
C LEU A 56 5.13 -11.47 -14.86
N TRP A 57 4.47 -11.98 -13.82
CA TRP A 57 3.04 -11.82 -13.58
C TRP A 57 2.78 -10.88 -12.41
N GLY A 58 1.86 -9.93 -12.54
CA GLY A 58 1.45 -9.08 -11.43
C GLY A 58 0.64 -9.85 -10.41
N SER A 59 1.28 -10.36 -9.34
CA SER A 59 0.63 -11.21 -8.34
C SER A 59 -0.07 -10.42 -7.23
N LEU A 60 0.36 -9.19 -6.99
CA LEU A 60 -0.18 -8.31 -5.95
C LEU A 60 -0.40 -6.90 -6.49
N LEU A 61 -1.52 -6.32 -6.10
CA LEU A 61 -1.82 -4.91 -6.27
C LEU A 61 -2.15 -4.33 -4.88
N VAL A 62 -1.53 -3.19 -4.57
CA VAL A 62 -1.88 -2.37 -3.40
C VAL A 62 -2.39 -1.03 -3.93
N GLU A 63 -3.64 -0.72 -3.64
CA GLU A 63 -4.28 0.55 -4.01
C GLU A 63 -4.53 1.38 -2.77
N CYS A 64 -4.10 2.64 -2.80
CA CYS A 64 -4.39 3.61 -1.76
C CYS A 64 -5.17 4.78 -2.35
N LYS A 65 -6.36 5.03 -1.79
CA LYS A 65 -7.29 6.06 -2.27
C LYS A 65 -7.95 6.77 -1.10
N GLU A 66 -8.28 8.04 -1.30
CA GLU A 66 -9.24 8.74 -0.47
C GLU A 66 -10.65 8.40 -0.93
N GLN A 67 -11.56 8.17 0.01
CA GLN A 67 -12.98 7.94 -0.23
C GLN A 67 -13.76 9.26 -0.17
N ASP A 68 -15.00 9.24 -0.65
CA ASP A 68 -15.86 10.44 -0.71
C ASP A 68 -16.11 11.09 0.67
N ASP A 69 -15.99 10.33 1.76
CA ASP A 69 -16.14 10.80 3.14
C ASP A 69 -14.84 11.37 3.75
N GLY A 70 -13.76 11.46 2.96
CA GLY A 70 -12.44 11.90 3.38
C GLY A 70 -11.64 10.82 4.14
N SER A 71 -12.20 9.62 4.31
CA SER A 71 -11.43 8.49 4.83
C SER A 71 -10.38 8.03 3.81
N LEU A 72 -9.25 7.53 4.30
CA LEU A 72 -8.21 6.94 3.49
C LEU A 72 -8.35 5.43 3.56
N ALA A 73 -8.29 4.76 2.41
CA ALA A 73 -8.33 3.32 2.29
C ALA A 73 -7.05 2.81 1.62
N VAL A 74 -6.55 1.68 2.12
CA VAL A 74 -5.53 0.84 1.49
C VAL A 74 -6.16 -0.53 1.23
N GLU A 75 -6.21 -0.93 -0.02
CA GLU A 75 -6.74 -2.24 -0.44
C GLU A 75 -5.59 -3.11 -0.94
N VAL A 76 -5.54 -4.35 -0.45
CA VAL A 76 -4.56 -5.35 -0.83
C VAL A 76 -5.26 -6.43 -1.65
N VAL A 77 -4.86 -6.54 -2.91
CA VAL A 77 -5.52 -7.34 -3.92
C VAL A 77 -4.55 -8.37 -4.48
N VAL A 78 -4.97 -9.63 -4.47
CA VAL A 78 -4.21 -10.75 -5.03
C VAL A 78 -4.77 -11.07 -6.41
N CYS A 79 -3.86 -11.25 -7.37
CA CYS A 79 -4.20 -11.68 -8.72
C CYS A 79 -3.59 -13.07 -8.95
N HIS A 80 -4.38 -13.99 -9.47
CA HIS A 80 -3.95 -15.34 -9.83
C HIS A 80 -4.16 -15.56 -11.33
N PRO A 81 -3.25 -16.24 -12.04
CA PRO A 81 -3.38 -16.49 -13.48
C PRO A 81 -4.61 -17.33 -13.86
N ASP A 82 -5.16 -18.09 -12.91
CA ASP A 82 -6.32 -18.96 -13.12
C ASP A 82 -7.63 -18.39 -12.55
N TRP A 83 -7.63 -17.13 -12.06
CA TRP A 83 -8.86 -16.49 -11.59
C TRP A 83 -9.40 -15.54 -12.66
N ASP A 84 -10.72 -15.55 -12.82
CA ASP A 84 -11.41 -14.60 -13.70
C ASP A 84 -11.33 -13.17 -13.15
N GLU A 85 -11.45 -13.04 -11.82
CA GLU A 85 -11.42 -11.76 -11.10
C GLU A 85 -10.37 -11.79 -9.98
N PRO A 86 -9.70 -10.65 -9.71
CA PRO A 86 -8.80 -10.55 -8.58
C PRO A 86 -9.56 -10.58 -7.25
N VAL A 87 -8.87 -10.93 -6.17
CA VAL A 87 -9.46 -11.04 -4.84
C VAL A 87 -8.84 -10.02 -3.91
N ARG A 88 -9.65 -9.13 -3.33
CA ARG A 88 -9.23 -8.30 -2.21
C ARG A 88 -9.13 -9.17 -0.96
N ILE A 89 -7.96 -9.18 -0.33
CA ILE A 89 -7.66 -9.97 0.87
C ILE A 89 -7.49 -9.11 2.12
N ALA A 90 -7.31 -7.80 1.96
CA ALA A 90 -7.30 -6.87 3.07
C ALA A 90 -7.79 -5.48 2.65
N SER A 91 -8.44 -4.78 3.56
CA SER A 91 -8.73 -3.36 3.51
C SER A 91 -8.35 -2.72 4.84
N ILE A 92 -7.54 -1.67 4.78
CA ILE A 92 -7.14 -0.88 5.94
C ILE A 92 -7.69 0.52 5.74
N GLN A 93 -8.39 1.06 6.73
CA GLN A 93 -9.01 2.38 6.64
C GLN A 93 -8.62 3.26 7.83
N SER A 94 -8.40 4.54 7.55
CA SER A 94 -8.25 5.60 8.55
C SER A 94 -9.14 6.78 8.18
N ASN A 95 -9.48 7.63 9.14
CA ASN A 95 -10.13 8.91 8.84
C ASN A 95 -9.35 10.04 9.53
N PRO A 96 -8.41 10.69 8.82
CA PRO A 96 -7.61 11.77 9.39
C PRO A 96 -8.41 13.05 9.64
N SER A 97 -9.61 13.17 9.05
CA SER A 97 -10.51 14.31 9.24
C SER A 97 -11.49 14.13 10.40
N ASP A 98 -11.49 12.98 11.08
CA ASP A 98 -12.31 12.78 12.28
C ASP A 98 -11.67 13.49 13.49
N GLU A 99 -11.97 14.79 13.61
CA GLU A 99 -11.49 15.63 14.72
C GLU A 99 -12.03 15.22 16.10
N LYS A 100 -13.05 14.35 16.14
CA LYS A 100 -13.67 13.86 17.39
C LYS A 100 -13.05 12.55 17.87
N ALA A 101 -12.20 11.92 17.07
CA ALA A 101 -11.52 10.70 17.46
C ALA A 101 -10.52 10.98 18.60
N ALA A 102 -10.81 10.46 19.79
CA ALA A 102 -9.91 10.58 20.94
C ALA A 102 -8.58 9.83 20.75
N GLN A 103 -8.52 8.89 19.81
CA GLN A 103 -7.33 8.13 19.46
C GLN A 103 -7.27 7.89 17.93
N PRO A 104 -6.06 7.78 17.35
CA PRO A 104 -5.90 7.36 15.96
C PRO A 104 -6.61 6.02 15.73
N THR A 105 -7.54 5.99 14.78
CA THR A 105 -8.33 4.80 14.48
C THR A 105 -7.89 4.22 13.14
N LEU A 106 -7.38 2.98 13.17
CA LEU A 106 -7.16 2.14 12.00
C LEU A 106 -8.15 0.98 12.07
N ARG A 107 -8.95 0.83 11.02
CA ARG A 107 -9.85 -0.31 10.86
C ARG A 107 -9.26 -1.26 9.84
N CYS A 108 -9.22 -2.54 10.17
CA CYS A 108 -8.71 -3.58 9.28
C CYS A 108 -9.81 -4.60 9.02
N ASP A 109 -10.06 -4.88 7.74
CA ASP A 109 -10.89 -5.97 7.25
C ASP A 109 -9.97 -6.94 6.48
N PHE A 110 -10.04 -8.24 6.79
CA PHE A 110 -9.27 -9.30 6.12
C PHE A 110 -10.17 -10.32 5.41
N GLU A 111 -11.46 -10.02 5.27
CA GLU A 111 -12.37 -10.84 4.49
C GLU A 111 -11.98 -10.83 3.02
N GLN A 112 -12.01 -12.01 2.41
CA GLN A 112 -11.79 -12.17 0.98
C GLN A 112 -13.04 -11.72 0.21
N LYS A 113 -12.86 -10.79 -0.73
CA LYS A 113 -13.94 -10.30 -1.60
C LYS A 113 -13.47 -10.29 -3.05
N GLN A 114 -14.24 -10.94 -3.92
CA GLN A 114 -14.05 -10.84 -5.37
C GLN A 114 -14.34 -9.40 -5.81
N LEU A 115 -13.59 -8.91 -6.80
CA LEU A 115 -13.61 -7.52 -7.27
C LEU A 115 -14.12 -7.39 -8.69
#